data_AF-A0A5P9F791-F1
#
_entry.id   AF-A0A5P9F791-F1
#
_cell.length_a   1.000
_cell.length_b   1.000
_cell.length_c   1.000
_cell.angle_alpha   90.00
_cell.angle_beta   90.00
_cell.angle_gamma   90.00
#
_symmetry.space_group_name_H-M   'P 1'
#
loop_
_entity.id
_entity.type
_entity.pdbx_description
1 polymer ?
#
loop_
_entity_poly.entity_id
_entity_poly.type
_entity_poly.pdbx_seq_one_letter_code
_entity_poly.pdbx_strand_id
1 'polypeptide(L)' 'MRILLALLSLAALAACGADGEPVRPTANSTVTLSSSGMYGGTSVGIRKGTFAASLGLGL' A
#
# COMPACT_ATOMS: atom_id res chain seq x y z
N MET A 1 29.87 4.59 -15.57
CA MET A 1 28.40 4.73 -15.75
C MET A 1 27.58 3.84 -14.81
N ARG A 2 27.86 2.54 -14.67
CA ARG A 2 27.11 1.63 -13.78
C ARG A 2 27.08 2.07 -12.30
N ILE A 3 28.18 2.62 -11.80
CA ILE A 3 28.28 3.12 -10.41
C ILE A 3 27.37 4.34 -10.16
N LEU A 4 27.27 5.26 -11.15
CA LEU A 4 26.36 6.40 -11.07
C LEU A 4 24.90 5.96 -11.05
N LEU A 5 24.54 4.97 -11.86
CA LEU A 5 23.20 4.38 -11.87
C LEU A 5 22.85 3.72 -10.52
N ALA A 6 23.79 2.99 -9.94
CA ALA A 6 23.59 2.35 -8.63
C ALA A 6 23.38 3.39 -7.51
N LEU A 7 24.19 4.46 -7.50
CA LEU A 7 24.02 5.57 -6.55
C LEU A 7 22.67 6.29 -6.71
N LEU A 8 22.25 6.54 -7.96
CA LEU A 8 20.97 7.17 -8.25
C LEU A 8 19.79 6.29 -7.81
N SER A 9 19.87 4.97 -8.00
CA SER A 9 18.83 4.04 -7.56
C SER A 9 18.73 3.95 -6.04
N LEU A 10 19.86 3.98 -5.32
CA LEU A 10 19.85 3.98 -3.85
C LEU A 10 19.28 5.29 -3.31
N ALA A 11 19.63 6.43 -3.92
CA ALA A 11 19.10 7.74 -3.54
C ALA A 11 17.58 7.84 -3.78
N ALA A 12 17.09 7.30 -4.91
CA ALA A 12 15.66 7.23 -5.20
C ALA A 12 14.90 6.34 -4.21
N LEU A 13 15.50 5.22 -3.79
CA LEU A 13 14.89 4.30 -2.82
C LEU A 13 14.83 4.91 -1.41
N ALA A 14 15.88 5.61 -1.00
CA ALA A 14 15.89 6.37 0.25
C ALA A 14 14.89 7.53 0.23
N ALA A 15 14.76 8.23 -0.90
CA ALA A 15 13.77 9.29 -1.09
C ALA A 15 12.32 8.78 -1.16
N CYS A 16 12.12 7.51 -1.53
CA CYS A 16 10.81 6.86 -1.50
C CYS A 16 10.23 6.73 -0.08
N GLY A 17 11.05 6.98 0.96
CA GLY A 17 10.55 7.21 2.32
C GLY A 17 9.69 6.06 2.83
N ALA A 18 10.26 4.86 2.90
CA ALA A 18 9.62 3.73 3.59
C ALA A 18 9.35 4.05 5.08
N ASP A 19 10.12 5.00 5.64
CA ASP A 19 9.96 5.55 6.97
C ASP A 19 9.42 6.98 6.90
N GLY A 20 8.11 7.13 6.89
CA GLY A 20 7.47 8.40 7.20
C GLY A 20 6.48 8.20 8.34
N GLU A 21 6.33 9.24 9.19
CA GLU A 21 5.40 9.36 10.34
C GLU A 21 4.16 8.45 10.22
N PRO A 22 3.77 7.71 11.29
CA PRO A 22 2.69 6.73 11.28
C PRO A 22 1.41 7.34 10.73
N VAL A 23 1.16 7.10 9.45
CA VAL A 23 -0.08 7.49 8.79
C VAL A 23 -1.13 6.50 9.21
N ARG A 24 -2.22 6.99 9.81
CA ARG A 24 -3.34 6.16 10.27
C ARG A 24 -3.81 5.30 9.11
N PRO A 25 -3.53 3.99 9.13
CA PRO A 25 -3.98 3.11 8.06
C PRO A 25 -5.49 2.95 8.19
N THR A 26 -6.20 3.10 7.07
CA THR A 26 -7.62 2.77 6.98
C THR A 26 -7.75 1.32 6.57
N ALA A 27 -8.19 0.45 7.49
CA ALA A 27 -8.50 -0.94 7.20
C ALA A 27 -10.01 -1.07 6.97
N ASN A 28 -10.41 -1.57 5.80
CA ASN A 28 -11.79 -1.91 5.48
C ASN A 28 -11.89 -3.41 5.24
N SER A 29 -12.67 -4.08 6.07
CA SER A 29 -13.00 -5.50 5.94
C SER A 29 -14.47 -5.61 5.57
N THR A 30 -14.77 -6.27 4.45
CA THR A 30 -16.13 -6.49 3.95
C THR A 30 -16.34 -7.98 3.78
N VAL A 31 -17.38 -8.49 4.43
CA VAL A 31 -17.83 -9.88 4.26
C VAL A 31 -19.23 -9.82 3.67
N THR A 32 -19.40 -10.38 2.49
CA THR A 32 -20.67 -10.42 1.78
C THR A 32 -21.14 -11.86 1.69
N LEU A 33 -22.26 -12.16 2.33
CA LEU A 33 -22.96 -13.43 2.18
C LEU A 33 -24.06 -13.28 1.12
N SER A 34 -24.02 -14.14 0.11
CA SER A 34 -25.07 -14.28 -0.89
C SER A 34 -25.59 -15.72 -0.89
N SER A 35 -26.78 -15.93 -1.43
CA SER A 35 -27.35 -17.27 -1.61
C SER A 35 -26.45 -18.19 -2.46
N SER A 36 -25.53 -17.63 -3.23
CA SER A 36 -24.58 -18.35 -4.09
C SER A 36 -23.20 -18.59 -3.44
N GLY A 37 -22.93 -18.07 -2.23
CA GLY A 37 -21.64 -18.23 -1.56
C GLY A 37 -21.23 -17.04 -0.69
N MET A 38 -20.07 -17.19 -0.04
CA MET A 38 -19.44 -16.15 0.79
C MET A 38 -18.31 -15.48 0.02
N TYR A 39 -18.25 -14.15 0.07
CA TYR A 39 -17.17 -13.35 -0.48
C TYR A 39 -16.55 -12.55 0.66
N GLY A 40 -15.22 -12.63 0.79
CA GLY A 40 -14.46 -11.95 1.83
C GLY A 40 -13.43 -11.03 1.22
N GLY A 41 -13.60 -9.72 1.40
CA GLY A 41 -12.65 -8.70 0.96
C GLY A 41 -12.02 -7.97 2.14
N THR A 42 -10.70 -7.87 2.17
CA THR A 42 -9.98 -6.99 3.10
C THR A 42 -9.15 -6.01 2.31
N SER A 43 -9.19 -4.74 2.67
CA SER A 43 -8.39 -3.70 2.03
C SER A 43 -7.75 -2.81 3.07
N VAL A 44 -6.47 -2.51 2.88
CA VAL A 44 -5.68 -1.64 3.74
C VAL A 44 -5.20 -0.48 2.88
N GLY A 45 -5.66 0.72 3.25
CA GLY A 45 -5.27 1.98 2.63
C GLY A 45 -4.38 2.80 3.55
N ILE A 46 -3.39 3.46 2.98
CA ILE A 46 -2.58 4.48 3.65
C ILE A 46 -2.80 5.79 2.90
N ARG A 47 -3.20 6.85 3.62
CA ARG A 47 -3.37 8.20 3.08
C ARG A 47 -2.44 9.17 3.79
N LYS A 48 -1.51 9.78 3.04
CA LYS A 48 -0.60 10.85 3.49
C LYS A 48 -0.80 12.09 2.59
N GLY A 49 -1.71 12.98 2.98
CA GLY A 49 -2.06 14.16 2.18
C GLY A 49 -2.58 13.76 0.78
N THR A 50 -1.88 14.19 -0.28
CA THR A 50 -2.21 13.86 -1.68
C THR A 50 -1.78 12.44 -2.07
N PHE A 51 -0.87 11.80 -1.33
CA PHE A 51 -0.43 10.42 -1.61
C PHE A 51 -1.38 9.41 -0.97
N ALA A 52 -1.93 8.50 -1.79
CA ALA A 52 -2.76 7.39 -1.34
C ALA A 52 -2.24 6.09 -1.95
N ALA A 53 -2.00 5.09 -1.10
CA ALA A 53 -1.68 3.73 -1.51
C ALA A 53 -2.70 2.78 -0.89
N SER A 54 -3.22 1.83 -1.65
CA SER A 54 -4.17 0.84 -1.16
C SER A 54 -3.81 -0.55 -1.64
N LEU A 55 -3.82 -1.52 -0.73
CA LEU A 55 -3.66 -2.93 -1.02
C LEU A 55 -4.95 -3.66 -0.64
N GLY A 56 -5.49 -4.47 -1.54
CA GLY A 56 -6.69 -5.27 -1.33
C GLY A 56 -6.40 -6.75 -1.52
N LEU A 57 -6.95 -7.59 -0.65
CA LEU A 57 -6.95 -9.05 -0.70
C LEU A 57 -8.40 -9.52 -0.64
N GLY A 58 -8.87 -10.21 -1.68
CA GLY A 58 -10.22 -10.77 -1.77
C GLY A 58 -10.22 -12.26 -2.07
N LEU A 59 -11.18 -12.98 -1.48
CA LEU A 59 -11.49 -14.39 -1.68
C LEU A 59 -12.95 -14.54 -2.12
#